data_AF-A0A355BC16-F1
#
_entry.id   AF-A0A355BC16-F1
#
_cell.length_a   1.000
_cell.length_b   1.000
_cell.length_c   1.000
_cell.angle_alpha   90.00
_cell.angle_beta   90.00
_cell.angle_gamma   90.00
#
_symmetry.space_group_name_H-M   'P 1'
#
loop_
_entity.id
_entity.type
_entity.pdbx_description
1 polymer ?
#
loop_
_entity_poly.entity_id
_entity_poly.type
_entity_poly.pdbx_seq_one_letter_code
_entity_poly.pdbx_strand_id
1 'polypeptide(L)'
;MSTFLQIDSLAVTNEMIADSQPVEKTLSIWSLLTSGGIGGISIMIILFILLFFALFLYFERLMAINKASKIDAGFMNNIKLSISSGKIDNAKMICAQSNSPVARLIEKGISRIGKPLEDINTAIENAGNLELYKLEKNTSMLATISGAGPMIGFLGTV
;
A
#
# COMPACT_ATOMS: atom_id res chain seq x y z
N MET A 1 71.14 -37.29 -9.43
CA MET A 1 69.89 -37.91 -9.92
C MET A 1 68.70 -37.68 -8.98
N SER A 2 68.69 -36.58 -8.22
CA SER A 2 67.64 -36.24 -7.25
C SER A 2 66.91 -34.93 -7.58
N THR A 3 67.41 -34.14 -8.53
CA THR A 3 66.84 -32.85 -8.92
C THR A 3 65.65 -32.96 -9.86
N PHE A 4 65.47 -34.07 -10.59
CA PHE A 4 64.35 -34.27 -11.53
C PHE A 4 63.01 -34.60 -10.83
N LEU A 5 63.02 -35.27 -9.67
CA LEU A 5 61.80 -35.63 -8.95
C LEU A 5 61.12 -34.45 -8.24
N GLN A 6 61.87 -33.40 -7.88
CA GLN A 6 61.30 -32.20 -7.26
C GLN A 6 60.57 -31.30 -8.26
N ILE A 7 60.96 -31.33 -9.54
CA ILE A 7 60.37 -30.47 -10.59
C ILE A 7 58.96 -30.97 -10.93
N ASP A 8 58.77 -32.29 -11.05
CA ASP A 8 57.46 -32.91 -11.26
C ASP A 8 56.55 -32.73 -10.03
N SER A 9 57.09 -32.88 -8.81
CA SER A 9 56.30 -32.65 -7.60
C SER A 9 55.83 -31.19 -7.49
N LEU A 10 56.67 -30.22 -7.86
CA LEU A 10 56.29 -28.80 -7.85
C LEU A 10 55.32 -28.46 -8.98
N ALA A 11 55.44 -29.08 -10.17
CA ALA A 11 54.48 -28.93 -11.26
C ALA A 11 53.10 -29.51 -10.91
N VAL A 12 53.04 -30.70 -10.32
CA VAL A 12 51.81 -31.33 -9.81
C VAL A 12 51.20 -30.50 -8.67
N THR A 13 52.02 -30.00 -7.75
CA THR A 13 51.53 -29.11 -6.67
C THR A 13 51.00 -27.78 -7.24
N ASN A 14 51.60 -27.26 -8.32
CA ASN A 14 51.15 -26.02 -8.97
C ASN A 14 49.85 -26.22 -9.76
N GLU A 15 49.61 -27.38 -10.36
CA GLU A 15 48.33 -27.74 -10.98
C GLU A 15 47.22 -27.96 -9.92
N MET A 16 47.54 -28.57 -8.77
CA MET A 16 46.59 -28.77 -7.67
C MET A 16 46.22 -27.46 -6.94
N ILE A 17 47.10 -26.45 -6.94
CA ILE A 17 46.83 -25.11 -6.40
C ILE A 17 46.06 -24.23 -7.41
N ALA A 18 46.24 -24.46 -8.72
CA ALA A 18 45.55 -23.69 -9.77
C ALA A 18 44.05 -24.01 -9.87
N ASP A 19 43.62 -25.22 -9.48
CA ASP A 19 42.22 -25.67 -9.57
C ASP A 19 41.43 -25.48 -8.26
N SER A 20 42.08 -24.97 -7.21
CA SER A 20 41.49 -24.80 -5.86
C SER A 20 41.29 -23.34 -5.46
N GLN A 21 41.19 -22.43 -6.44
CA GLN A 21 40.63 -21.11 -6.17
C GLN A 21 39.11 -21.25 -5.98
N PRO A 22 38.54 -20.89 -4.82
CA PRO A 22 37.10 -20.79 -4.68
C PRO A 22 36.65 -19.64 -5.60
N VAL A 23 36.24 -19.99 -6.82
CA VAL A 23 35.56 -19.05 -7.70
C VAL A 23 34.30 -18.65 -6.94
N GLU A 24 34.33 -17.47 -6.32
CA GLU A 24 33.12 -16.83 -5.82
C GLU A 24 32.18 -16.75 -7.01
N LYS A 25 31.23 -17.68 -7.10
CA LYS A 25 30.13 -17.60 -8.03
C LYS A 25 29.36 -16.36 -7.60
N THR A 26 29.68 -15.22 -8.20
CA THR A 26 28.83 -14.03 -8.20
C THR A 26 27.59 -14.41 -8.99
N LEU A 27 26.71 -15.16 -8.34
CA LEU A 27 25.43 -15.53 -8.90
C LEU A 27 24.72 -14.22 -9.21
N SER A 28 24.58 -13.94 -10.51
CA SER A 28 23.81 -12.79 -10.96
C SER A 28 22.39 -12.93 -10.42
N ILE A 29 21.75 -11.84 -10.00
CA ILE A 29 20.37 -11.84 -9.44
C ILE A 29 19.41 -12.61 -10.35
N TRP A 30 19.64 -12.51 -11.66
CA TRP A 30 18.93 -13.26 -12.69
C TRP A 30 19.06 -14.79 -12.51
N SER A 31 20.29 -15.28 -12.33
CA SER A 31 20.55 -16.71 -12.12
C SER A 31 19.89 -17.22 -10.83
N LEU A 32 19.82 -16.36 -9.81
CA LEU A 32 19.23 -16.65 -8.50
C LEU A 32 17.69 -16.72 -8.56
N LEU A 33 17.05 -15.86 -9.36
CA LEU A 33 15.61 -15.96 -9.63
C LEU A 33 15.25 -17.24 -10.40
N THR A 34 16.11 -17.66 -11.33
CA THR A 34 15.83 -18.85 -12.18
C THR A 34 16.31 -20.17 -11.58
N SER A 35 17.10 -20.14 -10.49
CA SER A 35 17.66 -21.36 -9.88
C SER A 35 16.65 -22.17 -9.06
N GLY A 36 15.50 -21.61 -8.68
CA GLY A 36 14.49 -22.25 -7.82
C GLY A 36 13.61 -23.33 -8.49
N GLY A 37 13.97 -23.78 -9.69
CA GLY A 37 13.17 -24.75 -10.46
C GLY A 37 11.79 -24.21 -10.87
N ILE A 38 10.95 -25.09 -11.43
CA ILE A 38 9.61 -24.72 -11.95
C ILE A 38 8.71 -24.19 -10.82
N GLY A 39 8.80 -24.76 -9.61
CA GLY A 39 8.03 -24.34 -8.43
C GLY A 39 8.40 -22.93 -7.96
N GLY A 40 9.69 -22.64 -7.75
CA GLY A 40 10.16 -21.33 -7.31
C GLY A 40 9.87 -20.23 -8.34
N ILE A 41 10.03 -20.52 -9.64
CA ILE A 41 9.71 -19.58 -10.71
C ILE A 41 8.21 -19.25 -10.72
N SER A 42 7.34 -20.26 -10.52
CA SER A 42 5.88 -20.05 -10.46
C SER A 42 5.47 -19.15 -9.29
N ILE A 43 6.09 -19.33 -8.11
CA ILE A 43 5.83 -18.49 -6.93
C ILE A 43 6.40 -17.08 -7.12
N MET A 44 7.56 -16.93 -7.76
CA MET A 44 8.09 -15.61 -8.09
C MET A 44 7.17 -14.86 -9.06
N ILE A 45 6.61 -15.53 -10.06
CA ILE A 45 5.61 -14.94 -10.96
C ILE A 45 4.35 -14.51 -10.20
N ILE A 46 3.82 -15.34 -9.30
CA ILE A 46 2.61 -14.96 -8.54
C ILE A 46 2.87 -13.74 -7.64
N LEU A 47 4.03 -13.70 -6.96
CA LEU A 47 4.43 -12.56 -6.12
C LEU A 47 4.62 -11.29 -6.95
N PHE A 48 5.17 -11.41 -8.16
CA PHE A 48 5.32 -10.27 -9.06
C PHE A 48 3.95 -9.73 -9.49
N ILE A 49 3.01 -10.59 -9.87
CA ILE A 49 1.63 -10.18 -10.18
C ILE A 49 0.97 -9.51 -8.97
N LEU A 50 1.14 -10.09 -7.78
CA LEU A 50 0.59 -9.56 -6.54
C LEU A 50 1.18 -8.17 -6.20
N LEU A 51 2.47 -7.95 -6.49
CA LEU A 51 3.14 -6.65 -6.35
C LEU A 51 2.53 -5.60 -7.28
N PHE A 52 2.34 -5.92 -8.57
CA PHE A 52 1.71 -4.99 -9.52
C PHE A 52 0.29 -4.64 -9.10
N PHE A 53 -0.48 -5.63 -8.66
CA PHE A 53 -1.85 -5.42 -8.19
C PHE A 53 -1.88 -4.57 -6.91
N ALA A 54 -0.98 -4.81 -5.96
CA ALA A 54 -0.84 -4.01 -4.75
C ALA A 54 -0.47 -2.56 -5.06
N LEU A 55 0.49 -2.33 -5.95
CA LEU A 55 0.87 -0.98 -6.39
C LEU A 55 -0.28 -0.26 -7.08
N PHE A 56 -1.00 -0.96 -7.98
CA PHE A 56 -2.16 -0.40 -8.66
C PHE A 56 -3.22 0.08 -7.66
N LEU A 57 -3.63 -0.78 -6.73
CA LEU A 57 -4.60 -0.40 -5.70
C LEU A 57 -4.06 0.70 -4.78
N TYR A 58 -2.77 0.68 -4.43
CA TYR A 58 -2.15 1.71 -3.60
C TYR A 58 -2.27 3.10 -4.24
N PHE A 59 -1.89 3.25 -5.52
CA PHE A 59 -1.98 4.54 -6.21
C PHE A 59 -3.42 5.00 -6.43
N GLU A 60 -4.33 4.08 -6.79
CA GLU A 60 -5.76 4.35 -6.95
C GLU A 60 -6.35 4.93 -5.65
N ARG A 61 -6.03 4.30 -4.51
CA ARG A 61 -6.49 4.73 -3.19
C ARG A 61 -5.84 6.03 -2.74
N LEU A 62 -4.54 6.19 -2.93
CA LEU A 62 -3.81 7.39 -2.55
C LEU A 62 -4.37 8.63 -3.26
N MET A 63 -4.67 8.53 -4.56
CA MET A 63 -5.29 9.64 -5.31
C MET A 63 -6.72 9.92 -4.85
N ALA A 64 -7.52 8.88 -4.58
CA ALA A 64 -8.89 9.05 -4.09
C ALA A 64 -8.94 9.76 -2.73
N ILE A 65 -8.09 9.35 -1.78
CA ILE A 65 -8.01 9.95 -0.45
C ILE A 65 -7.48 11.38 -0.54
N ASN A 66 -6.43 11.62 -1.33
CA ASN A 66 -5.90 12.97 -1.53
C ASN A 66 -6.94 13.92 -2.15
N LYS A 67 -7.76 13.45 -3.09
CA LYS A 67 -8.85 14.25 -3.66
C LYS A 67 -9.94 14.53 -2.62
N ALA A 68 -10.28 13.54 -1.80
CA ALA A 68 -11.29 13.65 -0.75
C ALA A 68 -10.84 14.55 0.43
N SER A 69 -9.54 14.63 0.70
CA SER A 69 -8.97 15.43 1.80
C SER A 69 -8.89 16.92 1.50
N LYS A 70 -9.04 17.34 0.24
CA LYS A 70 -9.02 18.76 -0.15
C LYS A 70 -10.30 19.45 0.30
N ILE A 71 -10.15 20.37 1.25
CA ILE A 71 -11.23 21.21 1.77
C ILE A 71 -10.74 22.65 1.78
N ASP A 72 -11.62 23.58 1.42
CA ASP A 72 -11.35 25.02 1.52
C ASP A 72 -11.15 25.43 2.99
N ALA A 73 -10.06 26.14 3.28
CA ALA A 73 -9.71 26.54 4.66
C ALA A 73 -10.81 27.40 5.32
N GLY A 74 -11.58 28.16 4.53
CA GLY A 74 -12.70 28.98 4.98
C GLY A 74 -14.02 28.22 5.11
N PHE A 75 -14.12 26.98 4.61
CA PHE A 75 -15.38 26.21 4.57
C PHE A 75 -16.07 26.16 5.94
N MET A 76 -15.35 25.70 6.96
CA MET A 76 -15.92 25.54 8.30
C MET A 76 -16.32 26.88 8.93
N ASN A 77 -15.53 27.92 8.69
CA ASN A 77 -15.82 29.26 9.20
C ASN A 77 -17.09 29.83 8.57
N ASN A 78 -17.25 29.69 7.25
CA ASN A 78 -18.42 30.16 6.51
C ASN A 78 -19.71 29.43 6.94
N ILE A 79 -19.62 28.13 7.23
CA ILE A 79 -20.73 27.35 7.79
C ILE A 79 -21.12 27.87 9.18
N LYS A 80 -20.14 28.03 10.08
CA LYS A 80 -20.38 28.52 11.44
C LYS A 80 -21.05 29.89 11.43
N LEU A 81 -20.56 30.83 10.62
CA LEU A 81 -21.14 32.16 10.46
C LEU A 81 -22.58 32.11 9.94
N SER A 82 -22.86 31.25 8.95
CA SER A 82 -24.21 31.09 8.38
C SER A 82 -25.19 30.52 9.40
N ILE A 83 -24.79 29.53 10.19
CA ILE A 83 -25.62 28.94 11.25
C ILE A 83 -25.86 29.94 12.38
N SER A 84 -24.82 30.63 12.86
CA SER A 84 -24.95 31.65 13.91
C SER A 84 -25.83 32.83 13.49
N SER A 85 -25.88 33.13 12.20
CA SER A 85 -26.77 34.17 11.64
C SER A 85 -28.20 33.69 11.37
N GLY A 86 -28.54 32.43 11.71
CA GLY A 86 -29.85 31.82 11.46
C GLY A 86 -30.12 31.45 9.99
N LYS A 87 -29.13 31.58 9.10
CA LYS A 87 -29.25 31.33 7.65
C LYS A 87 -28.93 29.88 7.31
N ILE A 88 -29.80 28.95 7.73
CA ILE A 88 -29.61 27.50 7.56
C ILE A 88 -29.58 27.09 6.08
N ASP A 89 -30.42 27.71 5.24
CA ASP A 89 -30.47 27.41 3.81
C ASP A 89 -29.17 27.81 3.08
N ASN A 90 -28.54 28.91 3.52
CA ASN A 90 -27.23 29.32 3.01
C ASN A 90 -26.16 28.29 3.38
N ALA A 91 -26.19 27.78 4.61
CA ALA A 91 -25.24 26.76 5.06
C ALA A 91 -25.38 25.45 4.24
N LYS A 92 -26.61 25.03 3.92
CA LYS A 92 -26.85 23.89 3.02
C LYS A 92 -26.30 24.12 1.61
N MET A 93 -26.46 25.33 1.09
CA MET A 93 -25.96 25.70 -0.24
C MET A 93 -24.43 25.63 -0.31
N ILE A 94 -23.73 26.13 0.72
CA ILE A 94 -22.27 26.05 0.82
C ILE A 94 -21.81 24.57 0.86
N CYS A 95 -22.51 23.71 1.60
CA CYS A 95 -22.22 22.27 1.62
C CYS A 95 -22.43 21.63 0.23
N ALA A 96 -23.51 21.98 -0.46
CA ALA A 96 -23.81 21.45 -1.80
C ALA A 96 -22.74 21.85 -2.84
N GLN A 97 -22.14 23.04 -2.71
CA GLN A 97 -21.07 23.51 -3.61
C GLN A 97 -19.73 22.82 -3.37
N SER A 98 -19.38 22.53 -2.11
CA SER A 98 -18.07 21.97 -1.75
C SER A 98 -17.89 20.50 -2.16
N ASN A 99 -18.99 19.73 -2.25
CA ASN A 99 -19.03 18.30 -2.64
C ASN A 99 -17.86 17.45 -2.09
N SER A 100 -17.45 17.72 -0.86
CA SER A 100 -16.44 16.98 -0.11
C SER A 100 -17.12 16.01 0.88
N PRO A 101 -16.44 14.95 1.35
CA PRO A 101 -17.00 14.06 2.36
C PRO A 101 -17.42 14.81 3.63
N VAL A 102 -16.62 15.80 4.05
CA VAL A 102 -16.93 16.65 5.19
C VAL A 102 -18.15 17.53 4.91
N ALA A 103 -18.30 18.08 3.70
CA ALA A 103 -19.49 18.85 3.35
C ALA A 103 -20.76 18.01 3.40
N ARG A 104 -20.74 16.78 2.87
CA ARG A 104 -21.87 15.84 2.92
C ARG A 104 -22.22 15.42 4.35
N LEU A 105 -21.21 15.25 5.20
CA LEU A 105 -21.38 14.96 6.62
C LEU A 105 -22.07 16.12 7.36
N ILE A 106 -21.55 17.33 7.18
CA ILE A 106 -22.07 18.54 7.82
C ILE A 106 -23.48 18.86 7.32
N GLU A 107 -23.77 18.66 6.03
CA GLU A 107 -25.12 18.81 5.46
C GLU A 107 -26.16 17.96 6.21
N LYS A 108 -25.85 16.69 6.53
CA LYS A 108 -26.75 15.80 7.29
C LYS A 108 -26.99 16.31 8.71
N GLY A 109 -25.97 16.88 9.35
CA GLY A 109 -26.13 17.56 10.65
C GLY A 109 -27.03 18.79 10.55
N ILE A 110 -26.76 19.68 9.59
CA ILE A 110 -27.53 20.91 9.36
C ILE A 110 -29.00 20.62 9.04
N SER A 111 -29.27 19.55 8.28
CA SER A 111 -30.63 19.14 7.92
C SER A 111 -31.53 18.76 9.10
N ARG A 112 -30.94 18.48 10.27
CA ARG A 112 -31.63 18.05 11.49
C ARG A 112 -31.58 19.08 12.62
N ILE A 113 -31.11 20.30 12.35
CA ILE A 113 -31.16 21.41 13.31
C ILE A 113 -32.61 21.61 13.80
N GLY A 114 -32.78 21.71 15.12
CA GLY A 114 -34.09 21.81 15.78
C GLY A 114 -34.57 20.50 16.43
N LYS A 115 -33.88 19.38 16.20
CA LYS A 115 -34.08 18.11 16.94
C LYS A 115 -33.23 18.05 18.22
N PRO A 116 -33.50 17.11 19.15
CA PRO A 116 -32.60 16.83 20.26
C PRO A 116 -31.17 16.59 19.79
N LEU A 117 -30.19 17.01 20.60
CA LEU A 117 -28.77 16.95 20.24
C LEU A 117 -28.29 15.50 19.98
N GLU A 118 -28.88 14.53 20.67
CA GLU A 118 -28.64 13.10 20.48
C GLU A 118 -28.98 12.65 19.05
N ASP A 119 -30.19 12.98 18.55
CA ASP A 119 -30.63 12.66 17.18
C ASP A 119 -29.74 13.26 16.10
N ILE A 120 -29.17 14.45 16.37
CA ILE A 120 -28.26 15.14 15.46
C ILE A 120 -26.90 14.43 15.45
N ASN A 121 -26.34 14.12 16.61
CA ASN A 121 -25.07 13.41 16.74
C ASN A 121 -25.14 12.04 16.07
N THR A 122 -26.16 11.24 16.36
CA THR A 122 -26.34 9.92 15.74
C THR A 122 -26.49 10.02 14.21
N ALA A 123 -27.09 11.09 13.69
CA ALA A 123 -27.17 11.31 12.25
C ALA A 123 -25.82 11.60 11.61
N ILE A 124 -25.04 12.47 12.26
CA ILE A 124 -23.70 12.86 11.81
C ILE A 124 -22.77 11.66 11.86
N GLU A 125 -22.81 10.88 12.94
CA GLU A 125 -22.01 9.67 13.12
C GLU A 125 -22.32 8.62 12.06
N ASN A 126 -23.61 8.34 11.80
CA ASN A 126 -24.01 7.42 10.74
C ASN A 126 -23.59 7.90 9.35
N ALA A 127 -23.71 9.18 9.06
CA ALA A 127 -23.22 9.76 7.81
C ALA A 127 -21.68 9.65 7.71
N GLY A 128 -20.97 9.83 8.82
CA GLY A 128 -19.52 9.67 8.92
C GLY A 128 -19.07 8.26 8.62
N ASN A 129 -19.71 7.27 9.24
CA ASN A 129 -19.45 5.86 8.99
C ASN A 129 -19.69 5.49 7.51
N LEU A 130 -20.74 6.04 6.88
CA LEU A 130 -21.01 5.82 5.46
C LEU A 130 -19.95 6.46 4.55
N GLU A 131 -19.49 7.66 4.84
CA GLU A 131 -18.42 8.30 4.06
C GLU A 131 -17.07 7.60 4.30
N LEU A 132 -16.77 7.19 5.54
CA LEU A 132 -15.57 6.41 5.88
C LEU A 132 -15.54 5.10 5.12
N TYR A 133 -16.63 4.33 5.13
CA TYR A 133 -16.74 3.07 4.40
C TYR A 133 -16.47 3.23 2.88
N LYS A 134 -16.93 4.34 2.28
CA LYS A 134 -16.63 4.64 0.87
C LYS A 134 -15.13 4.91 0.63
N LEU A 135 -14.47 5.57 1.57
CA LEU A 135 -13.03 5.88 1.50
C LEU A 135 -12.17 4.64 1.76
N GLU A 136 -12.59 3.76 2.65
CA GLU A 136 -11.91 2.49 2.99
C GLU A 136 -12.11 1.38 1.96
N LYS A 137 -12.96 1.59 0.96
CA LYS A 137 -13.19 0.64 -0.13
C LYS A 137 -11.84 0.18 -0.72
N ASN A 138 -11.68 -1.11 -0.95
CA ASN A 138 -10.46 -1.77 -1.46
C ASN A 138 -9.24 -1.81 -0.52
N THR A 139 -9.21 -1.04 0.59
CA THR A 139 -8.10 -1.12 1.57
C THR A 139 -8.05 -2.50 2.24
N SER A 140 -9.20 -3.16 2.42
CA SER A 140 -9.27 -4.54 2.91
C SER A 140 -8.49 -5.53 2.03
N MET A 141 -8.48 -5.35 0.70
CA MET A 141 -7.68 -6.21 -0.19
C MET A 141 -6.17 -5.98 -0.01
N LEU A 142 -5.73 -4.74 0.22
CA LEU A 142 -4.32 -4.45 0.57
C LEU A 142 -3.94 -5.17 1.87
N ALA A 143 -4.83 -5.18 2.87
CA ALA A 143 -4.58 -5.88 4.13
C ALA A 143 -4.43 -7.39 3.91
N THR A 144 -5.28 -7.99 3.07
CA THR A 144 -5.15 -9.41 2.70
C THR A 144 -3.82 -9.70 1.99
N ILE A 145 -3.41 -8.87 1.04
CA ILE A 145 -2.12 -9.02 0.33
C ILE A 145 -0.94 -8.89 1.31
N SER A 146 -1.00 -7.93 2.23
CA SER A 146 0.02 -7.74 3.26
C SER A 146 0.15 -8.94 4.19
N GLY A 147 -0.96 -9.61 4.51
CA GLY A 147 -0.95 -10.81 5.35
C GLY A 147 -0.54 -12.07 4.59
N ALA A 148 -1.04 -12.25 3.37
CA ALA A 148 -0.77 -13.44 2.55
C ALA A 148 0.62 -13.44 1.91
N GLY A 149 1.16 -12.27 1.57
CA GLY A 149 2.44 -12.11 0.85
C GLY A 149 3.61 -12.84 1.53
N PRO A 150 3.89 -12.62 2.82
CA PRO A 150 4.98 -13.31 3.52
C PRO A 150 4.81 -14.83 3.54
N MET A 151 3.58 -15.32 3.67
CA MET A 151 3.30 -16.77 3.67
C MET A 151 3.56 -17.38 2.29
N ILE A 152 3.16 -16.69 1.21
CA ILE A 152 3.45 -17.11 -0.17
C ILE A 152 4.96 -17.09 -0.43
N GLY A 153 5.66 -16.08 0.08
CA GLY A 153 7.12 -15.98 -0.01
C GLY A 153 7.83 -17.11 0.72
N PHE A 154 7.41 -17.43 1.95
CA PHE A 154 7.95 -18.55 2.73
C PHE A 154 7.73 -19.90 2.01
N LEU A 155 6.56 -20.13 1.43
CA LEU A 155 6.30 -21.31 0.60
C LEU A 155 7.27 -21.42 -0.59
N GLY A 156 7.72 -20.31 -1.15
CA GLY A 156 8.70 -20.32 -2.25
C GLY A 156 10.13 -20.68 -1.86
N THR A 157 10.41 -20.81 -0.56
CA THR A 157 11.74 -21.16 -0.05
C THR A 157 11.90 -22.65 0.31
N VAL A 158 10.80 -23.39 0.41
CA VAL A 158 10.80 -24.85 0.69
C VAL A 158 10.74 -25.66 -0.60
#